data_AF-U3A8S7-F1
#
_entry.id   AF-U3A8S7-F1
#
_cell.length_a   1.000
_cell.length_b   1.000
_cell.length_c   1.000
_cell.angle_alpha   90.00
_cell.angle_beta   90.00
_cell.angle_gamma   90.00
#
_symmetry.space_group_name_H-M   'P 1'
#
loop_
_entity.id
_entity.type
_entity.pdbx_description
1 polymer ?
#
loop_
_entity_poly.entity_id
_entity_poly.type
_entity_poly.pdbx_seq_one_letter_code
_entity_poly.pdbx_strand_id
1 'polypeptide(L)'
;MESKISLSEFKSNLELVETYIANSSTKKLTRIEYRSFDEGMCDANLFVISKSEVADELEAFVTLCNFQLHFYEEWSLSDTTSENANSILNLWVQPDIESYLFDTLSSSEVHQEIDWIINSIIKLLSDDSLLLKRVRDPDRWGVFVNGERISSETALSDIGLKEIICGIGFALEWNSVDIMYQTKNDYIFFSWGSGA
;
A
#
# COMPACT_ATOMS: atom_id res chain seq x y z
N MET A 1 -18.98 9.40 -2.57
CA MET A 1 -18.65 8.47 -3.68
C MET A 1 -18.15 7.24 -2.99
N GLU A 2 -18.74 6.09 -3.27
CA GLU A 2 -18.35 4.80 -2.67
C GLU A 2 -17.40 4.08 -3.63
N SER A 3 -16.46 3.33 -3.07
CA SER A 3 -15.58 2.45 -3.86
C SER A 3 -16.41 1.32 -4.46
N LYS A 4 -16.07 0.89 -5.68
CA LYS A 4 -16.81 -0.16 -6.39
C LYS A 4 -16.17 -1.53 -6.32
N ILE A 5 -14.90 -1.59 -5.93
CA ILE A 5 -14.10 -2.81 -5.96
C ILE A 5 -14.68 -3.88 -5.04
N SER A 6 -14.80 -5.07 -5.59
CA SER A 6 -15.29 -6.26 -4.90
C SER A 6 -14.69 -7.51 -5.53
N LEU A 7 -14.71 -8.62 -4.79
CA LEU A 7 -14.25 -9.90 -5.33
C LEU A 7 -15.04 -10.33 -6.58
N SER A 8 -16.35 -10.02 -6.62
CA SER A 8 -17.20 -10.35 -7.77
C SER A 8 -16.86 -9.52 -9.00
N GLU A 9 -16.57 -8.23 -8.82
CA GLU A 9 -16.08 -7.36 -9.90
C GLU A 9 -14.75 -7.87 -10.45
N PHE A 10 -13.79 -8.21 -9.57
CA PHE A 10 -12.50 -8.78 -9.96
C PHE A 10 -12.69 -10.07 -10.79
N LYS A 11 -13.45 -11.04 -10.27
CA LYS A 11 -13.69 -12.34 -10.93
C LYS A 11 -14.44 -12.23 -12.26
N SER A 12 -15.28 -11.21 -12.41
CA SER A 12 -16.03 -11.00 -13.65
C SER A 12 -15.19 -10.39 -14.77
N ASN A 13 -13.96 -9.93 -14.46
CA ASN A 13 -13.12 -9.16 -15.37
C ASN A 13 -11.70 -9.76 -15.52
N LEU A 14 -11.50 -11.07 -15.32
CA LEU A 14 -10.16 -11.69 -15.28
C LEU A 14 -9.29 -11.42 -16.52
N GLU A 15 -9.86 -11.43 -17.73
CA GLU A 15 -9.10 -11.10 -18.96
C GLU A 15 -8.58 -9.65 -18.96
N LEU A 16 -9.39 -8.73 -18.42
CA LEU A 16 -9.02 -7.33 -18.27
C LEU A 16 -8.00 -7.15 -17.13
N VAL A 17 -8.16 -7.88 -16.02
CA VAL A 17 -7.21 -7.91 -14.91
C VAL A 17 -5.83 -8.39 -15.39
N GLU A 18 -5.76 -9.44 -16.20
CA GLU A 18 -4.50 -9.91 -16.79
C GLU A 18 -3.83 -8.80 -17.61
N THR A 19 -4.62 -8.06 -18.39
CA THR A 19 -4.14 -6.92 -19.16
C THR A 19 -3.62 -5.80 -18.25
N TYR A 20 -4.29 -5.52 -17.14
CA TYR A 20 -3.84 -4.54 -16.15
C TYR A 20 -2.55 -4.97 -15.46
N ILE A 21 -2.39 -6.26 -15.11
CA ILE A 21 -1.13 -6.81 -14.60
C ILE A 21 -0.02 -6.59 -15.63
N ALA A 22 -0.21 -7.01 -16.88
CA ALA A 22 0.79 -6.85 -17.93
C ALA A 22 1.26 -5.40 -18.13
N ASN A 23 0.35 -4.43 -17.92
CA ASN A 23 0.63 -3.01 -18.10
C ASN A 23 1.12 -2.30 -16.84
N SER A 24 1.05 -2.93 -15.67
CA SER A 24 1.39 -2.31 -14.38
C SER A 24 2.84 -1.77 -14.34
N SER A 25 3.78 -2.46 -14.99
CA SER A 25 5.20 -2.06 -15.08
C SER A 25 5.44 -0.75 -15.82
N THR A 26 4.46 -0.27 -16.59
CA THR A 26 4.52 1.00 -17.33
C THR A 26 4.01 2.19 -16.53
N LYS A 27 3.36 1.95 -15.39
CA LYS A 27 2.71 2.97 -14.57
C LYS A 27 3.71 3.65 -13.65
N LYS A 28 3.53 4.95 -13.43
CA LYS A 28 4.31 5.66 -12.40
C LYS A 28 3.67 5.47 -11.04
N LEU A 29 4.43 4.87 -10.14
CA LEU A 29 4.05 4.67 -8.75
C LEU A 29 4.98 5.43 -7.81
N THR A 30 4.42 5.96 -6.73
CA THR A 30 5.18 6.45 -5.58
C THR A 30 5.05 5.47 -4.43
N ARG A 31 6.19 5.01 -3.91
CA ARG A 31 6.26 4.19 -2.70
C ARG A 31 6.63 5.07 -1.52
N ILE A 32 5.88 4.96 -0.44
CA ILE A 32 6.21 5.60 0.84
C ILE A 32 6.36 4.52 1.89
N GLU A 33 7.43 4.60 2.68
CA GLU A 33 7.75 3.60 3.69
C GLU A 33 7.98 4.31 5.03
N TYR A 34 7.24 3.90 6.03
CA TYR A 34 7.41 4.30 7.43
C TYR A 34 8.12 3.16 8.13
N ARG A 35 9.45 3.22 8.21
CA ARG A 35 10.26 2.14 8.73
C ARG A 35 10.61 2.36 10.19
N SER A 36 10.28 1.38 11.05
CA SER A 36 10.46 1.48 12.50
C SER A 36 11.51 0.47 13.00
N PHE A 37 12.24 0.84 14.05
CA PHE A 37 13.20 -0.07 14.70
C PHE A 37 12.56 -0.99 15.75
N ASP A 38 11.24 -0.95 15.91
CA ASP A 38 10.50 -1.74 16.88
C ASP A 38 9.89 -2.95 16.18
N GLU A 39 10.30 -4.15 16.60
CA GLU A 39 9.85 -5.41 16.00
C GLU A 39 8.35 -5.67 16.15
N GLY A 40 7.66 -4.99 17.09
CA GLY A 40 6.21 -5.09 17.23
C GLY A 40 5.44 -4.10 16.37
N MET A 41 6.04 -2.95 16.04
CA MET A 41 5.44 -1.96 15.12
C MET A 41 5.80 -2.20 13.66
N CYS A 42 6.90 -2.89 13.34
CA CYS A 42 7.32 -3.20 11.97
C CYS A 42 7.34 -1.95 11.04
N ASP A 43 7.31 -2.18 9.73
CA ASP A 43 7.27 -1.13 8.71
C ASP A 43 5.85 -1.01 8.16
N ALA A 44 5.40 0.21 7.90
CA ALA A 44 4.14 0.48 7.18
C ALA A 44 4.45 1.03 5.78
N ASN A 45 3.78 0.50 4.76
CA ASN A 45 4.03 0.84 3.36
C ASN A 45 2.79 1.45 2.73
N LEU A 46 3.00 2.45 1.88
CA LEU A 46 1.97 3.00 1.00
C LEU A 46 2.45 2.94 -0.44
N PHE A 47 1.61 2.38 -1.30
CA PHE A 47 1.78 2.37 -2.74
C PHE A 47 0.76 3.35 -3.33
N VAL A 48 1.22 4.37 -4.04
CA VAL A 48 0.40 5.49 -4.51
C VAL A 48 0.44 5.58 -6.01
N ILE A 49 -0.73 5.59 -6.64
CA ILE A 49 -0.88 5.82 -8.08
C ILE A 49 -1.85 6.97 -8.33
N SER A 50 -1.45 7.91 -9.20
CA SER A 50 -2.31 8.99 -9.62
C SER A 50 -3.47 8.46 -10.45
N LYS A 51 -4.67 9.02 -10.24
CA LYS A 51 -5.86 8.77 -11.08
C LYS A 51 -5.63 9.12 -12.55
N SER A 52 -4.62 9.92 -12.88
CA SER A 52 -4.25 10.20 -14.27
C SER A 52 -3.47 9.07 -14.95
N GLU A 53 -2.90 8.13 -14.18
CA GLU A 53 -2.09 7.02 -14.71
C GLU A 53 -2.95 5.78 -15.03
N VAL A 54 -4.19 5.74 -14.55
CA VAL A 54 -5.10 4.60 -14.65
C VAL A 54 -6.47 5.04 -15.19
N ALA A 55 -7.14 4.16 -15.91
CA ALA A 55 -8.44 4.41 -16.51
C ALA A 55 -9.57 4.38 -15.48
N ASP A 56 -9.47 3.48 -14.50
CA ASP A 56 -10.52 3.23 -13.51
C ASP A 56 -9.96 2.69 -12.19
N GLU A 57 -10.86 2.46 -11.23
CA GLU A 57 -10.53 1.95 -9.90
C GLU A 57 -10.04 0.50 -9.92
N LEU A 58 -10.49 -0.32 -10.89
CA LEU A 58 -10.08 -1.73 -10.99
C LEU A 58 -8.65 -1.82 -11.50
N GLU A 59 -8.28 -1.03 -12.51
CA GLU A 59 -6.90 -0.92 -12.95
C GLU A 59 -6.01 -0.44 -11.80
N ALA A 60 -6.46 0.55 -11.02
CA ALA A 60 -5.73 1.01 -9.85
C ALA A 60 -5.50 -0.10 -8.83
N PHE A 61 -6.56 -0.81 -8.44
CA PHE A 61 -6.50 -1.91 -7.48
C PHE A 61 -5.52 -2.99 -7.92
N VAL A 62 -5.69 -3.51 -9.14
CA VAL A 62 -4.84 -4.57 -9.70
C VAL A 62 -3.39 -4.12 -9.81
N THR A 63 -3.18 -2.88 -10.28
CA THR A 63 -1.84 -2.29 -10.38
C THR A 63 -1.18 -2.24 -9.01
N LEU A 64 -1.86 -1.66 -8.01
CA LEU A 64 -1.33 -1.51 -6.65
C LEU A 64 -1.04 -2.87 -5.98
N CYS A 65 -1.93 -3.85 -6.10
CA CYS A 65 -1.68 -5.21 -5.61
C CYS A 65 -0.46 -5.86 -6.27
N ASN A 66 -0.30 -5.70 -7.59
CA ASN A 66 0.89 -6.23 -8.27
C ASN A 66 2.18 -5.54 -7.80
N PHE A 67 2.15 -4.23 -7.59
CA PHE A 67 3.28 -3.49 -7.02
C PHE A 67 3.64 -3.95 -5.61
N GLN A 68 2.64 -4.17 -4.76
CA GLN A 68 2.82 -4.68 -3.41
C GLN A 68 3.44 -6.08 -3.41
N LEU A 69 2.90 -7.00 -4.24
CA LEU A 69 3.46 -8.34 -4.41
C LEU A 69 4.94 -8.29 -4.80
N HIS A 70 5.28 -7.53 -5.84
CA HIS A 70 6.66 -7.38 -6.28
C HIS A 70 7.57 -6.80 -5.19
N PHE A 71 7.06 -5.87 -4.38
CA PHE A 71 7.80 -5.32 -3.25
C PHE A 71 8.13 -6.39 -2.20
N TYR A 72 7.14 -7.18 -1.77
CA TYR A 72 7.34 -8.19 -0.72
C TYR A 72 8.13 -9.41 -1.21
N GLU A 73 7.99 -9.78 -2.48
CA GLU A 73 8.76 -10.87 -3.09
C GLU A 73 10.16 -10.44 -3.59
N GLU A 74 10.51 -9.15 -3.42
CA GLU A 74 11.75 -8.55 -3.93
C GLU A 74 11.95 -8.72 -5.45
N TRP A 75 10.85 -8.82 -6.21
CA TRP A 75 10.89 -8.94 -7.67
C TRP A 75 10.99 -7.58 -8.34
N SER A 76 11.69 -7.53 -9.47
CA SER A 76 11.69 -6.32 -10.29
C SER A 76 10.35 -6.20 -11.02
N LEU A 77 9.76 -5.02 -11.04
CA LEU A 77 8.55 -4.77 -11.84
C LEU A 77 8.79 -4.94 -13.33
N SER A 78 10.04 -4.83 -13.79
CA SER A 78 10.41 -5.18 -15.17
C SER A 78 10.15 -6.63 -15.52
N ASP A 79 10.00 -7.49 -14.51
CA ASP A 79 9.73 -8.91 -14.68
C ASP A 79 8.25 -9.13 -15.02
N THR A 80 7.35 -8.16 -14.78
CA THR A 80 5.96 -8.23 -15.25
C THR A 80 5.88 -7.92 -16.75
N THR A 81 5.54 -8.93 -17.54
CA THR A 81 5.37 -8.84 -19.00
C THR A 81 4.04 -9.45 -19.44
N SER A 82 3.62 -9.19 -20.67
CA SER A 82 2.44 -9.86 -21.24
C SER A 82 2.56 -11.39 -21.30
N GLU A 83 3.79 -11.93 -21.35
CA GLU A 83 4.02 -13.37 -21.45
C GLU A 83 3.78 -14.11 -20.11
N ASN A 84 3.98 -13.42 -18.98
CA ASN A 84 3.82 -14.03 -17.65
C ASN A 84 2.69 -13.42 -16.82
N ALA A 85 1.97 -12.42 -17.33
CA ALA A 85 0.83 -11.80 -16.66
C ALA A 85 -0.22 -12.83 -16.22
N ASN A 86 -0.57 -13.79 -17.08
CA ASN A 86 -1.49 -14.87 -16.71
C ASN A 86 -0.96 -15.75 -15.57
N SER A 87 0.35 -15.99 -15.52
CA SER A 87 0.97 -16.76 -14.43
C SER A 87 0.98 -15.96 -13.12
N ILE A 88 1.30 -14.67 -13.17
CA ILE A 88 1.23 -13.76 -12.02
C ILE A 88 -0.20 -13.70 -11.47
N LEU A 89 -1.19 -13.55 -12.37
CA LEU A 89 -2.60 -13.55 -12.02
C LEU A 89 -3.00 -14.82 -11.27
N ASN A 90 -2.81 -15.99 -11.89
CA ASN A 90 -3.37 -17.23 -11.36
C ASN A 90 -2.61 -17.79 -10.15
N LEU A 91 -1.29 -17.55 -10.06
CA LEU A 91 -0.47 -18.14 -9.00
C LEU A 91 -0.32 -17.25 -7.78
N TRP A 92 -0.46 -15.93 -7.94
CA TRP A 92 -0.14 -14.97 -6.87
C TRP A 92 -1.30 -14.02 -6.60
N VAL A 93 -1.69 -13.21 -7.60
CA VAL A 93 -2.66 -12.12 -7.39
C VAL A 93 -4.05 -12.64 -7.06
N GLN A 94 -4.59 -13.59 -7.84
CA GLN A 94 -5.92 -14.12 -7.62
C GLN A 94 -6.05 -14.87 -6.28
N PRO A 95 -5.14 -15.80 -5.91
CA PRO A 95 -5.21 -16.46 -4.60
C PRO A 95 -5.20 -15.47 -3.43
N ASP A 96 -4.38 -14.42 -3.51
CA ASP A 96 -4.29 -13.41 -2.46
C ASP A 96 -5.60 -12.61 -2.35
N ILE A 97 -6.10 -12.09 -3.47
CA ILE A 97 -7.38 -11.36 -3.55
C ILE A 97 -8.57 -12.21 -3.10
N GLU A 98 -8.56 -13.51 -3.36
CA GLU A 98 -9.60 -14.44 -2.90
C GLU A 98 -9.60 -14.64 -1.37
N SER A 99 -8.50 -14.32 -0.69
CA SER A 99 -8.38 -14.38 0.76
C SER A 99 -8.86 -13.10 1.46
N TYR A 100 -8.95 -11.98 0.73
CA TYR A 100 -9.30 -10.68 1.29
C TYR A 100 -10.77 -10.62 1.74
N LEU A 101 -10.99 -9.87 2.82
CA LEU A 101 -12.30 -9.32 3.14
C LEU A 101 -12.53 -8.08 2.24
N PHE A 102 -13.77 -7.74 1.89
CA PHE A 102 -14.04 -6.56 1.05
C PHE A 102 -14.97 -5.63 1.80
N ASP A 103 -14.44 -5.00 2.84
CA ASP A 103 -15.21 -4.17 3.75
C ASP A 103 -15.13 -2.71 3.31
N THR A 104 -16.28 -2.13 2.92
CA THR A 104 -16.33 -0.72 2.54
C THR A 104 -16.12 0.16 3.77
N LEU A 105 -15.17 1.10 3.68
CA LEU A 105 -14.80 2.01 4.75
C LEU A 105 -15.12 3.46 4.38
N SER A 106 -15.72 4.17 5.33
CA SER A 106 -15.82 5.63 5.30
C SER A 106 -14.46 6.29 5.48
N SER A 107 -14.35 7.57 5.10
CA SER A 107 -13.15 8.39 5.36
C SER A 107 -12.70 8.32 6.82
N SER A 108 -13.63 8.41 7.78
CA SER A 108 -13.32 8.35 9.21
C SER A 108 -12.77 7.00 9.66
N GLU A 109 -13.28 5.90 9.11
CA GLU A 109 -12.79 4.56 9.43
C GLU A 109 -11.39 4.33 8.87
N VAL A 110 -11.14 4.74 7.62
CA VAL A 110 -9.78 4.69 7.05
C VAL A 110 -8.80 5.51 7.89
N HIS A 111 -9.19 6.73 8.29
CA HIS A 111 -8.36 7.54 9.20
C HIS A 111 -8.09 6.83 10.51
N GLN A 112 -9.11 6.25 11.12
CA GLN A 112 -8.95 5.55 12.40
C GLN A 112 -7.91 4.44 12.30
N GLU A 113 -7.96 3.62 11.26
CA GLU A 113 -7.06 2.48 11.06
C GLU A 113 -5.63 2.90 10.70
N ILE A 114 -5.45 3.90 9.83
CA ILE A 114 -4.12 4.26 9.35
C ILE A 114 -3.40 5.22 10.31
N ASP A 115 -4.12 6.19 10.89
CA ASP A 115 -3.49 7.25 11.69
C ASP A 115 -2.88 6.68 12.97
N TRP A 116 -3.46 5.65 13.59
CA TRP A 116 -2.88 5.09 14.82
C TRP A 116 -1.52 4.43 14.55
N ILE A 117 -1.38 3.72 13.43
CA ILE A 117 -0.13 3.05 13.01
C ILE A 117 0.92 4.10 12.69
N ILE A 118 0.59 4.99 11.74
CA ILE A 118 1.53 6.00 11.23
C ILE A 118 1.99 6.92 12.35
N ASN A 119 1.08 7.44 13.19
CA ASN A 119 1.46 8.32 14.28
C ASN A 119 2.30 7.60 15.35
N SER A 120 2.05 6.31 15.58
CA SER A 120 2.86 5.51 16.51
C SER A 120 4.29 5.35 16.00
N ILE A 121 4.46 5.05 14.71
CA ILE A 121 5.78 4.97 14.08
C ILE A 121 6.48 6.33 14.11
N ILE A 122 5.82 7.43 13.71
CA ILE A 122 6.39 8.79 13.74
C ILE A 122 6.83 9.16 15.17
N LYS A 123 6.01 8.85 16.18
CA LYS A 123 6.34 9.12 17.58
C LYS A 123 7.59 8.36 18.02
N LEU A 124 7.72 7.08 17.65
CA LEU A 124 8.93 6.29 17.91
C LEU A 124 10.16 6.86 17.21
N LEU A 125 9.99 7.33 15.98
CA LEU A 125 11.04 7.97 15.18
C LEU A 125 11.41 9.38 15.66
N SER A 126 10.61 10.00 16.52
CA SER A 126 10.85 11.33 17.08
C SER A 126 11.32 11.33 18.54
N ASP A 127 11.21 10.20 19.25
CA ASP A 127 11.65 10.04 20.65
C ASP A 127 13.18 10.08 20.84
N ASP A 128 13.72 11.20 21.30
CA ASP A 128 15.16 11.39 21.55
C ASP A 128 15.76 10.37 22.53
N SER A 129 14.97 9.77 23.43
CA SER A 129 15.48 8.73 24.33
C SER A 129 15.91 7.45 23.59
N LEU A 130 15.43 7.26 22.36
CA LEU A 130 15.72 6.12 21.49
C LEU A 130 16.80 6.44 20.44
N LEU A 131 17.44 7.61 20.51
CA LEU A 131 18.52 8.04 19.61
C LEU A 131 19.63 7.01 19.47
N LEU A 132 20.04 6.36 20.57
CA LEU A 132 21.10 5.34 20.55
C LEU A 132 20.75 4.13 19.68
N LYS A 133 19.47 3.75 19.58
CA LYS A 133 19.02 2.68 18.67
C LYS A 133 19.06 3.14 17.20
N ARG A 134 18.75 4.41 16.92
CA ARG A 134 18.80 5.00 15.57
C ARG A 134 20.22 5.15 15.04
N VAL A 135 21.17 5.55 15.90
CA VAL A 135 22.58 5.78 15.50
C VAL A 135 23.26 4.51 15.01
N ARG A 136 22.79 3.33 15.43
CA ARG A 136 23.38 2.05 15.01
C ARG A 136 23.18 1.75 13.53
N ASP A 137 22.06 2.21 12.95
CA ASP A 137 21.74 2.03 11.53
C ASP A 137 20.81 3.16 11.05
N PRO A 138 21.34 4.38 10.88
CA PRO A 138 20.53 5.57 10.64
C PRO A 138 19.83 5.57 9.27
N ASP A 139 20.34 4.78 8.32
CA ASP A 139 19.81 4.68 6.96
C ASP A 139 18.67 3.65 6.85
N ARG A 140 18.46 2.84 7.90
CA ARG A 140 17.40 1.82 7.92
C ARG A 140 16.05 2.37 8.40
N TRP A 141 16.05 3.36 9.28
CA TRP A 141 14.86 3.84 9.98
C TRP A 141 14.49 5.27 9.61
N GLY A 142 13.20 5.52 9.46
CA GLY A 142 12.68 6.83 9.05
C GLY A 142 11.53 6.71 8.07
N VAL A 143 11.19 7.85 7.47
CA VAL A 143 10.22 7.93 6.39
C VAL A 143 10.97 8.04 5.07
N PHE A 144 10.61 7.21 4.10
CA PHE A 144 11.22 7.14 2.79
C PHE A 144 10.18 7.34 1.70
N VAL A 145 10.56 8.04 0.63
CA VAL A 145 9.76 8.20 -0.58
C VAL A 145 10.60 7.71 -1.75
N ASN A 146 10.13 6.66 -2.44
CA ASN A 146 10.87 5.99 -3.51
C ASN A 146 12.30 5.59 -3.10
N GLY A 147 12.48 5.17 -1.84
CA GLY A 147 13.77 4.80 -1.28
C GLY A 147 14.64 5.98 -0.82
N GLU A 148 14.25 7.23 -1.09
CA GLU A 148 14.94 8.42 -0.59
C GLU A 148 14.41 8.82 0.78
N ARG A 149 15.31 8.95 1.76
CA ARG A 149 14.96 9.36 3.11
C ARG A 149 14.55 10.84 3.12
N ILE A 150 13.42 11.12 3.73
CA ILE A 150 12.94 12.50 3.97
C ILE A 150 13.03 12.83 5.47
N SER A 151 12.08 13.60 6.02
CA SER A 151 12.02 13.86 7.46
C SER A 151 11.35 12.70 8.22
N SER A 152 11.89 12.32 9.38
CA SER A 152 11.30 11.31 10.27
C SER A 152 9.97 11.73 10.90
N GLU A 153 9.64 13.02 10.86
CA GLU A 153 8.41 13.60 11.41
C GLU A 153 7.29 13.73 10.36
N THR A 154 7.53 13.31 9.12
CA THR A 154 6.60 13.51 8.02
C THR A 154 5.30 12.72 8.25
N ALA A 155 4.18 13.41 8.40
CA ALA A 155 2.85 12.83 8.48
C ALA A 155 2.19 12.69 7.10
N LEU A 156 1.09 11.93 7.01
CA LEU A 156 0.30 11.81 5.77
C LEU A 156 -0.17 13.15 5.19
N SER A 157 -0.43 14.14 6.06
CA SER A 157 -0.78 15.50 5.62
C SER A 157 0.35 16.19 4.86
N ASP A 158 1.59 15.94 5.25
CA ASP A 158 2.76 16.63 4.68
C ASP A 158 3.07 16.13 3.27
N ILE A 159 2.60 14.93 2.94
CA ILE A 159 2.71 14.30 1.62
C ILE A 159 1.38 14.26 0.85
N GLY A 160 0.36 14.98 1.32
CA GLY A 160 -0.89 15.20 0.59
C GLY A 160 -1.84 14.01 0.54
N LEU A 161 -1.69 13.01 1.42
CA LEU A 161 -2.49 11.77 1.41
C LEU A 161 -3.60 11.75 2.47
N LYS A 162 -3.77 12.85 3.21
CA LYS A 162 -4.74 12.93 4.32
C LYS A 162 -6.18 13.25 3.87
N GLU A 163 -6.39 13.73 2.64
CA GLU A 163 -7.75 14.07 2.15
C GLU A 163 -8.49 12.82 1.63
N ILE A 164 -8.81 11.91 2.55
CA ILE A 164 -9.40 10.61 2.24
C ILE A 164 -10.89 10.76 1.94
N ILE A 165 -11.34 10.18 0.82
CA ILE A 165 -12.74 10.17 0.40
C ILE A 165 -13.45 8.92 0.96
N CYS A 166 -12.89 7.74 0.68
CA CYS A 166 -13.37 6.43 1.13
C CYS A 166 -12.28 5.38 0.90
N GLY A 167 -12.51 4.16 1.37
CA GLY A 167 -11.64 3.02 1.07
C GLY A 167 -12.35 1.67 1.18
N ILE A 168 -11.57 0.62 1.00
CA ILE A 168 -11.93 -0.77 1.22
C ILE A 168 -10.83 -1.39 2.09
N GLY A 169 -11.25 -2.01 3.19
CA GLY A 169 -10.38 -2.84 4.02
C GLY A 169 -10.35 -4.27 3.51
N PHE A 170 -9.15 -4.81 3.40
CA PHE A 170 -8.85 -6.18 2.97
C PHE A 170 -8.46 -7.08 4.13
N ALA A 171 -7.66 -6.53 5.04
CA ALA A 171 -7.34 -7.07 6.34
C ALA A 171 -7.46 -5.94 7.37
N LEU A 172 -8.20 -6.17 8.46
CA LEU A 172 -8.45 -5.19 9.52
C LEU A 172 -8.26 -5.84 10.89
N GLU A 173 -7.19 -6.61 11.01
CA GLU A 173 -6.84 -7.35 12.21
C GLU A 173 -5.88 -6.53 13.07
N TRP A 174 -5.83 -6.83 14.37
CA TRP A 174 -4.99 -6.08 15.32
C TRP A 174 -3.49 -6.16 14.99
N ASN A 175 -3.06 -7.20 14.27
CA ASN A 175 -1.68 -7.47 13.86
C ASN A 175 -1.44 -7.31 12.34
N SER A 176 -2.48 -7.02 11.54
CA SER A 176 -2.38 -6.89 10.08
C SER A 176 -3.47 -5.97 9.53
N VAL A 177 -3.07 -4.93 8.79
CA VAL A 177 -3.97 -3.95 8.18
C VAL A 177 -3.58 -3.73 6.72
N ASP A 178 -4.49 -4.07 5.82
CA ASP A 178 -4.40 -3.81 4.38
C ASP A 178 -5.65 -3.03 3.94
N ILE A 179 -5.46 -1.83 3.39
CA ILE A 179 -6.55 -0.94 2.98
C ILE A 179 -6.19 -0.29 1.65
N MET A 180 -7.08 -0.37 0.67
CA MET A 180 -7.06 0.55 -0.46
C MET A 180 -7.98 1.73 -0.19
N TYR A 181 -7.47 2.95 -0.30
CA TYR A 181 -8.28 4.16 -0.17
C TYR A 181 -7.99 5.13 -1.31
N GLN A 182 -8.86 6.13 -1.46
CA GLN A 182 -8.70 7.14 -2.49
C GLN A 182 -8.80 8.55 -1.94
N THR A 183 -7.98 9.43 -2.51
CA THR A 183 -8.10 10.88 -2.37
C THR A 183 -8.77 11.46 -3.61
N LYS A 184 -8.80 12.79 -3.72
CA LYS A 184 -9.25 13.45 -4.94
C LYS A 184 -8.43 13.06 -6.18
N ASN A 185 -7.11 12.87 -6.01
CA ASN A 185 -6.18 12.74 -7.13
C ASN A 185 -5.56 11.35 -7.24
N ASP A 186 -5.57 10.56 -6.17
CA ASP A 186 -4.77 9.34 -6.08
C ASP A 186 -5.60 8.15 -5.56
N TYR A 187 -5.14 6.96 -5.93
CA TYR A 187 -5.46 5.70 -5.25
C TYR A 187 -4.24 5.25 -4.46
N ILE A 188 -4.47 4.74 -3.25
CA ILE A 188 -3.41 4.36 -2.32
C ILE A 188 -3.72 2.99 -1.76
N PHE A 189 -2.73 2.10 -1.76
CA PHE A 189 -2.76 0.86 -1.02
C PHE A 189 -1.86 1.00 0.20
N PHE A 190 -2.44 0.96 1.39
CA PHE A 190 -1.74 0.92 2.66
C PHE A 190 -1.62 -0.53 3.13
N SER A 191 -0.41 -0.92 3.53
CA SER A 191 -0.13 -2.25 4.06
C SER A 191 0.76 -2.16 5.29
N TRP A 192 0.36 -2.85 6.34
CA TRP A 192 1.08 -2.94 7.60
C TRP A 192 0.81 -4.28 8.29
N GLY A 193 1.83 -4.86 8.89
CA GLY A 193 1.66 -6.05 9.72
C GLY A 193 2.80 -6.25 10.70
N SER A 194 2.49 -6.76 11.88
CA SER A 194 3.47 -6.99 12.96
C SER A 194 4.19 -8.35 12.85
N GLY A 195 3.76 -9.23 11.95
CA GLY A 195 4.33 -10.58 11.77
C GLY A 195 4.05 -11.56 12.92
N ALA A 196 3.15 -11.21 13.85
CA ALA A 196 2.73 -12.01 15.01
C ALA A 196 1.66 -13.06 14.68
#